data_AF-A0A124HX09-F1
#
_entry.id   AF-A0A124HX09-F1
#
_cell.length_a   1.000
_cell.length_b   1.000
_cell.length_c   1.000
_cell.angle_alpha   90.00
_cell.angle_beta   90.00
_cell.angle_gamma   90.00
#
_symmetry.space_group_name_H-M   'P 1'
#
loop_
_entity.id
_entity.type
_entity.pdbx_description
1 polymer ?
#
loop_
_entity_poly.entity_id
_entity_poly.type
_entity_poly.pdbx_seq_one_letter_code
_entity_poly.pdbx_strand_id
1 'polypeptide(L)'
;MRVAEWASVVIPELPHYDRRRHYYACHLADACAKRGYGHPYWTPRSAIKGVLSYMEGPRAAAVRRAQQAGRYERVQDKRTVLATHGTDAVTLERPEGGGEKWLWNDVGKLTRLRLFHRTEHGLEPVALWLNEDGLPRVWTGWEHTFQAANERIEGLGLEGFVCSAHMLRHSCALKWYSIGKLVRAAQLGHLGEEERADFREEFGSTWHLVQTMLGHRSVETTKEVYLEPFRILDVEVLLAHAEGFSVAAFMSEVFANHPRVRTDPLAVIR
;
A
#
# COMPACT_ATOMS: atom_id res chain seq x y z
N MET A 1 -0.26 1.31 -6.56
CA MET A 1 1.16 1.47 -6.17
C MET A 1 2.13 0.71 -7.09
N ARG A 2 3.36 1.19 -7.23
CA ARG A 2 4.48 0.55 -7.93
C ARG A 2 5.24 -0.36 -6.96
N VAL A 3 6.00 -1.33 -7.48
CA VAL A 3 6.85 -2.21 -6.66
C VAL A 3 7.75 -1.42 -5.73
N ALA A 4 8.46 -0.44 -6.27
CA ALA A 4 9.41 0.36 -5.50
C ALA A 4 8.76 1.29 -4.47
N GLU A 5 7.44 1.46 -4.50
CA GLU A 5 6.69 2.22 -3.50
C GLU A 5 6.29 1.29 -2.34
N TRP A 6 5.77 0.11 -2.66
CA TRP A 6 5.41 -0.88 -1.63
C TRP A 6 6.62 -1.53 -0.96
N ALA A 7 7.71 -1.71 -1.70
CA ALA A 7 8.96 -2.23 -1.17
C ALA A 7 9.62 -1.29 -0.14
N SER A 8 9.28 0.01 -0.14
CA SER A 8 9.85 0.99 0.79
C SER A 8 9.07 1.17 2.10
N VAL A 9 7.98 0.43 2.29
CA VAL A 9 7.18 0.50 3.53
C VAL A 9 7.99 -0.01 4.71
N VAL A 10 7.90 0.73 5.81
CA VAL A 10 8.49 0.34 7.10
C VAL A 10 7.40 -0.06 8.07
N ILE A 11 7.74 -0.90 9.05
CA ILE A 11 6.76 -1.43 10.02
C ILE A 11 5.99 -0.31 10.75
N PRO A 12 6.61 0.79 11.22
CA PRO A 12 5.90 1.85 11.93
C PRO A 12 4.84 2.59 11.10
N GLU A 13 4.89 2.51 9.77
CA GLU A 13 3.87 3.10 8.89
C GLU A 13 2.64 2.19 8.72
N LEU A 14 2.71 0.94 9.19
CA LEU A 14 1.57 0.04 9.13
C LEU A 14 0.49 0.48 10.13
N PRO A 15 -0.77 0.52 9.71
CA PRO A 15 -1.87 0.88 10.59
C PRO A 15 -2.05 -0.20 11.67
N HIS A 16 -2.47 0.23 12.87
CA HIS A 16 -2.82 -0.72 13.93
C HIS A 16 -3.96 -1.64 13.49
N TYR A 17 -3.81 -2.93 13.70
CA TYR A 17 -4.80 -3.92 13.31
C TYR A 17 -6.04 -3.85 14.21
N ASP A 18 -7.19 -3.61 13.59
CA ASP A 18 -8.49 -3.72 14.23
C ASP A 18 -9.39 -4.65 13.40
N ARG A 19 -9.75 -5.79 13.97
CA ARG A 19 -10.63 -6.79 13.33
C ARG A 19 -11.99 -6.23 12.89
N ARG A 20 -12.45 -5.12 13.50
CA ARG A 20 -13.71 -4.44 13.17
C ARG A 20 -13.62 -3.61 11.89
N ARG A 21 -12.40 -3.19 11.50
CA ARG A 21 -12.17 -2.43 10.26
C ARG A 21 -12.13 -3.35 9.05
N HIS A 22 -12.71 -2.91 7.95
CA HIS A 22 -12.69 -3.63 6.68
C HIS A 22 -11.53 -3.15 5.79
N TYR A 23 -11.19 -1.87 5.88
CA TYR A 23 -10.06 -1.25 5.20
C TYR A 23 -9.23 -0.40 6.16
N TYR A 24 -7.99 -0.17 5.74
CA TYR A 24 -7.09 0.73 6.43
C TYR A 24 -6.61 1.78 5.45
N ALA A 25 -6.87 3.03 5.81
CA ALA A 25 -6.26 4.18 5.15
C ALA A 25 -4.78 4.21 5.53
N CYS A 26 -3.93 4.29 4.51
CA CYS A 26 -2.50 4.34 4.64
C CYS A 26 -1.97 5.48 3.76
N HIS A 27 -0.72 5.89 3.98
CA HIS A 27 -0.10 6.95 3.20
C HIS A 27 1.25 6.50 2.64
N LEU A 28 1.50 6.80 1.36
CA LEU A 28 2.81 6.61 0.75
C LEU A 28 3.60 7.91 0.87
N ALA A 29 4.73 7.86 1.56
CA ALA A 29 5.65 8.98 1.68
C ALA A 29 6.10 9.56 0.33
N ASP A 30 6.18 10.89 0.23
CA ASP A 30 6.65 11.62 -0.96
C ASP A 30 8.06 11.16 -1.36
N ALA A 31 8.99 11.03 -0.41
CA ALA A 31 10.35 10.57 -0.66
C ALA A 31 10.43 9.13 -1.20
N CYS A 32 9.32 8.37 -1.12
CA CYS A 32 9.18 7.02 -1.64
C CYS A 32 8.32 6.94 -2.91
N ALA A 33 7.60 8.00 -3.27
CA ALA A 33 6.77 8.01 -4.46
C ALA A 33 7.57 8.32 -5.73
N LYS A 34 7.08 7.81 -6.88
CA LYS A 34 7.66 8.22 -8.17
C LYS A 34 7.47 9.73 -8.36
N ARG A 35 8.56 10.46 -8.62
CA ARG A 35 8.55 11.93 -8.82
C ARG A 35 8.02 12.71 -7.59
N GLY A 36 8.15 12.16 -6.39
CA GLY A 36 7.82 12.88 -5.15
C GLY A 36 6.32 13.12 -4.94
N TYR A 37 5.45 12.31 -5.54
CA TYR A 37 3.99 12.44 -5.37
C TYR A 37 3.44 11.33 -4.47
N GLY A 38 3.61 11.52 -3.17
CA GLY A 38 2.98 10.73 -2.14
C GLY A 38 1.46 10.85 -2.23
N HIS A 39 0.78 9.79 -1.80
CA HIS A 39 -0.67 9.69 -1.93
C HIS A 39 -1.23 8.73 -0.90
N PRO A 40 -2.48 8.93 -0.46
CA PRO A 40 -3.18 7.94 0.32
C PRO A 40 -3.48 6.70 -0.53
N TYR A 41 -3.50 5.54 0.11
CA TYR A 41 -3.98 4.29 -0.47
C TYR A 41 -4.73 3.50 0.60
N TRP A 42 -5.71 2.71 0.17
CA TRP A 42 -6.46 1.84 1.07
C TRP A 42 -6.04 0.38 0.91
N THR A 43 -5.85 -0.28 2.04
CA THR A 43 -5.48 -1.70 2.10
C THR A 43 -6.61 -2.50 2.74
N PRO A 44 -7.11 -3.57 2.09
CA PRO A 44 -8.14 -4.41 2.69
C PRO A 44 -7.60 -5.15 3.92
N ARG A 45 -8.49 -5.48 4.88
CA ARG A 45 -8.15 -6.24 6.08
C ARG A 45 -7.44 -7.56 5.79
N SER A 46 -7.82 -8.26 4.72
CA SER A 46 -7.16 -9.50 4.30
C SER A 46 -5.68 -9.30 3.97
N ALA A 47 -5.33 -8.21 3.29
CA ALA A 47 -3.95 -7.89 2.97
C ALA A 47 -3.15 -7.49 4.21
N ILE A 48 -3.71 -6.68 5.11
CA ILE A 48 -3.05 -6.38 6.41
C ILE A 48 -2.83 -7.66 7.22
N LYS A 49 -3.83 -8.55 7.31
CA LYS A 49 -3.68 -9.85 7.98
C LYS A 49 -2.53 -10.67 7.37
N GLY A 50 -2.41 -10.68 6.06
CA GLY A 50 -1.29 -11.34 5.36
C GLY A 50 0.07 -10.74 5.72
N VAL A 51 0.17 -9.41 5.77
CA VAL A 51 1.39 -8.70 6.20
C VAL A 51 1.76 -9.06 7.63
N LEU A 52 0.80 -9.06 8.56
CA LEU A 52 1.04 -9.43 9.96
C LEU A 52 1.49 -10.89 10.10
N SER A 53 0.86 -11.80 9.36
CA SER A 53 1.26 -13.22 9.34
C SER A 53 2.70 -13.39 8.84
N TYR A 54 3.08 -12.63 7.81
CA TYR A 54 4.46 -12.59 7.32
C TYR A 54 5.43 -12.03 8.37
N MET A 55 5.04 -10.97 9.08
CA MET A 55 5.85 -10.35 10.14
C MET A 55 6.13 -11.32 11.29
N GLU A 56 5.09 -11.99 11.79
CA GLU A 56 5.17 -12.92 12.93
C GLU A 56 5.91 -14.22 12.60
N GLY A 57 5.80 -14.71 11.35
CA GLY A 57 6.39 -15.97 10.92
C GLY A 57 7.70 -15.78 10.14
N PRO A 58 7.64 -15.78 8.79
CA PRO A 58 8.83 -15.77 7.94
C PRO A 58 9.82 -14.64 8.24
N ARG A 59 9.33 -13.41 8.44
CA ARG A 59 10.19 -12.26 8.71
C ARG A 59 10.91 -12.41 10.04
N ALA A 60 10.18 -12.69 11.13
CA ALA A 60 10.76 -12.89 12.45
C ALA A 60 11.80 -14.03 12.45
N ALA A 61 11.56 -15.11 11.70
CA ALA A 61 12.54 -16.18 11.54
C ALA A 61 13.81 -15.72 10.80
N ALA A 62 13.67 -14.91 9.74
CA ALA A 62 14.81 -14.36 9.01
C ALA A 62 15.63 -13.39 9.88
N VAL A 63 14.96 -12.54 10.66
CA VAL A 63 15.60 -11.62 11.62
C VAL A 63 16.42 -12.39 12.65
N ARG A 64 15.84 -13.41 13.30
CA ARG A 64 16.56 -14.21 14.31
C ARG A 64 17.82 -14.86 13.72
N ARG A 65 17.73 -15.44 12.52
CA ARG A 65 18.91 -16.03 11.84
C ARG A 65 19.98 -15.00 11.53
N ALA A 66 19.59 -13.80 11.11
CA ALA A 66 20.51 -12.72 10.80
C ALA A 66 21.20 -12.14 12.05
N GLN A 67 20.45 -11.99 13.15
CA GLN A 67 20.98 -11.61 14.46
C GLN A 67 22.01 -12.64 14.96
N GLN A 68 21.66 -13.93 14.95
CA GLN A 68 22.58 -15.01 15.36
C GLN A 68 23.86 -15.04 14.52
N ALA A 69 23.78 -14.70 13.23
CA ALA A 69 24.93 -14.63 12.34
C ALA A 69 25.70 -13.29 12.42
N GLY A 70 25.27 -12.34 13.27
CA GLY A 70 25.87 -11.02 13.41
C GLY A 70 25.85 -10.20 12.11
N ARG A 71 24.82 -10.37 11.28
CA ARG A 71 24.77 -9.75 9.94
C ARG A 71 24.49 -8.26 10.03
N TYR A 72 23.65 -7.83 10.96
CA TYR A 72 23.21 -6.44 11.06
C TYR A 72 24.30 -5.50 11.57
N GLU A 73 25.19 -6.01 12.40
CA GLU A 73 26.35 -5.32 12.94
C GLU A 73 27.34 -4.95 11.82
N ARG A 74 27.41 -5.78 10.77
CA ARG A 74 28.26 -5.59 9.59
C ARG A 74 27.67 -4.63 8.54
N VAL A 75 26.41 -4.23 8.68
CA VAL A 75 25.80 -3.27 7.75
C VAL A 75 26.47 -1.91 7.90
N GLN A 76 27.03 -1.41 6.80
CA GLN A 76 27.63 -0.08 6.70
C GLN A 76 26.55 1.00 6.65
N ASP A 77 26.87 2.18 7.16
CA ASP A 77 25.98 3.36 7.21
C ASP A 77 24.61 3.11 7.84
N LYS A 78 24.48 2.08 8.69
CA LYS A 78 23.25 1.83 9.44
C LYS A 78 23.00 2.98 10.43
N ARG A 79 21.73 3.31 10.60
CA ARG A 79 21.26 4.32 11.55
C ARG A 79 20.35 3.64 12.57
N THR A 80 20.58 3.93 13.85
CA THR A 80 19.72 3.45 14.92
C THR A 80 18.46 4.31 15.02
N VAL A 81 17.30 3.68 15.11
CA VAL A 81 16.04 4.32 15.45
C VAL A 81 15.89 4.35 16.97
N LEU A 82 15.84 5.56 17.52
CA LEU A 82 15.68 5.80 18.96
C LEU A 82 14.20 5.80 19.38
N ALA A 83 13.31 6.33 18.55
CA ALA A 83 11.87 6.35 18.81
C ALA A 83 11.07 6.46 17.51
N THR A 84 9.85 5.95 17.52
CA THR A 84 8.84 6.14 16.46
C THR A 84 7.64 6.87 17.02
N HIS A 85 7.13 7.86 16.28
CA HIS A 85 6.02 8.71 16.69
C HIS A 85 4.80 8.38 15.83
N GLY A 86 4.21 7.21 16.09
CA GLY A 86 3.15 6.65 15.25
C GLY A 86 3.61 6.47 13.80
N THR A 87 2.72 6.80 12.87
CA THR A 87 2.94 6.73 11.42
C THR A 87 3.61 7.99 10.85
N ASP A 88 3.84 9.02 11.67
CA ASP A 88 4.17 10.36 11.16
C ASP A 88 5.67 10.63 11.12
N ALA A 89 6.40 10.21 12.16
CA ALA A 89 7.79 10.59 12.33
C ALA A 89 8.64 9.53 13.04
N VAL A 90 9.95 9.68 12.91
CA VAL A 90 10.98 8.83 13.51
C VAL A 90 12.09 9.69 14.10
N THR A 91 12.63 9.28 15.24
CA THR A 91 13.84 9.88 15.82
C THR A 91 15.01 8.94 15.58
N LEU A 92 16.01 9.42 14.86
CA LEU A 92 17.23 8.70 14.51
C LEU A 92 18.39 9.14 15.40
N GLU A 93 19.30 8.23 15.68
CA GLU A 93 20.57 8.56 16.32
C GLU A 93 21.46 9.37 15.36
N ARG A 94 22.10 10.42 15.89
CA ARG A 94 23.09 11.22 15.18
C ARG A 94 24.49 10.61 15.33
N PRO A 95 25.40 10.82 14.35
CA PRO A 95 26.80 10.41 14.48
C PRO A 95 27.49 10.99 15.71
N GLU A 96 27.26 12.29 16.01
CA GLU A 96 27.81 12.96 17.19
C GLU A 96 27.08 12.65 18.52
N GLY A 97 26.08 11.77 18.50
CA GLY A 97 25.21 11.47 19.64
C GLY A 97 23.96 12.35 19.72
N GLY A 98 22.97 11.86 20.46
CA GLY A 98 21.64 12.49 20.55
C GLY A 98 20.69 12.07 19.41
N GLY A 99 19.49 12.63 19.43
CA GLY A 99 18.40 12.28 18.51
C GLY A 99 18.08 13.38 17.49
N GLU A 100 17.77 12.98 16.27
CA GLU A 100 17.27 13.83 15.19
C GLU A 100 15.89 13.35 14.73
N LYS A 101 14.89 14.22 14.73
CA LYS A 101 13.52 13.86 14.31
C LYS A 101 13.34 14.11 12.81
N TRP A 102 12.80 13.13 12.11
CA TRP A 102 12.46 13.16 10.69
C TRP A 102 10.99 12.78 10.51
N LEU A 103 10.29 13.41 9.56
CA LEU A 103 8.99 12.91 9.13
C LEU A 103 9.21 11.68 8.25
N TRP A 104 8.38 10.64 8.40
CA TRP A 104 8.46 9.47 7.53
C TRP A 104 8.30 9.86 6.05
N ASN A 105 7.51 10.91 5.78
CA ASN A 105 7.34 11.48 4.45
C ASN A 105 8.65 11.86 3.74
N ASP A 106 9.66 12.26 4.51
CA ASP A 106 10.95 12.77 4.01
C ASP A 106 12.06 11.71 4.04
N VAL A 107 11.83 10.58 4.71
CA VAL A 107 12.82 9.48 4.75
C VAL A 107 12.72 8.68 3.45
N GLY A 108 13.72 8.82 2.59
CA GLY A 108 13.78 8.14 1.29
C GLY A 108 14.02 6.63 1.36
N LYS A 109 13.75 5.94 0.24
CA LYS A 109 13.79 4.46 0.12
C LYS A 109 15.08 3.83 0.61
N LEU A 110 16.23 4.34 0.15
CA LEU A 110 17.53 3.78 0.49
C LEU A 110 17.86 3.97 1.97
N THR A 111 17.53 5.13 2.54
CA THR A 111 17.70 5.41 3.97
C THR A 111 16.90 4.42 4.81
N ARG A 112 15.65 4.16 4.45
CA ARG A 112 14.76 3.22 5.16
C ARG A 112 15.33 1.79 5.24
N LEU A 113 16.05 1.34 4.21
CA LEU A 113 16.72 0.03 4.19
C LEU A 113 17.91 -0.05 5.16
N ARG A 114 18.36 1.09 5.70
CA ARG A 114 19.50 1.20 6.63
C ARG A 114 19.08 1.58 8.05
N LEU A 115 17.78 1.62 8.33
CA LEU A 115 17.25 1.95 9.65
C LEU A 115 17.03 0.67 10.46
N PHE A 116 17.52 0.66 11.70
CA PHE A 116 17.43 -0.48 12.61
C PHE A 116 16.94 -0.05 14.00
N HIS A 117 16.06 -0.85 14.60
CA HIS A 117 15.77 -0.80 16.03
C HIS A 117 16.82 -1.58 16.82
N ARG A 118 17.09 -1.14 18.04
CA ARG A 118 17.81 -1.94 19.02
C ARG A 118 16.80 -2.75 19.83
N THR A 119 16.94 -4.06 19.82
CA THR A 119 16.13 -5.00 20.60
C THR A 119 17.02 -5.71 21.62
N GLU A 120 16.42 -6.45 22.54
CA GLU A 120 17.16 -7.32 23.47
C GLU A 120 17.99 -8.40 22.75
N HIS A 121 17.60 -8.77 21.52
CA HIS A 121 18.28 -9.76 20.69
C HIS A 121 19.25 -9.15 19.66
N GLY A 122 19.55 -7.86 19.77
CA GLY A 122 20.42 -7.13 18.86
C GLY A 122 19.63 -6.24 17.90
N LEU A 123 20.25 -5.89 16.77
CA LEU A 123 19.62 -5.00 15.79
C LEU A 123 18.50 -5.71 15.04
N GLU A 124 17.45 -4.97 14.68
CA GLU A 124 16.37 -5.44 13.82
C GLU A 124 16.02 -4.37 12.78
N PRO A 125 15.94 -4.68 11.48
CA PRO A 125 15.57 -3.69 10.48
C PRO A 125 14.16 -3.15 10.72
N VAL A 126 13.92 -1.86 10.43
CA VAL A 126 12.55 -1.32 10.42
C VAL A 126 11.81 -1.64 9.12
N ALA A 127 12.55 -2.01 8.08
CA ALA A 127 12.01 -2.39 6.78
C ALA A 127 11.06 -3.59 6.93
N LEU A 128 9.89 -3.50 6.26
CA LEU A 128 8.92 -4.57 6.29
C LEU A 128 9.45 -5.81 5.53
N TRP A 129 9.91 -5.60 4.30
CA TRP A 129 10.30 -6.69 3.40
C TRP A 129 11.77 -7.03 3.54
N LEU A 130 12.06 -8.31 3.82
CA LEU A 130 13.41 -8.83 4.00
C LEU A 130 13.65 -9.95 2.97
N ASN A 131 14.92 -10.18 2.66
CA ASN A 131 15.36 -11.40 1.98
C ASN A 131 15.44 -12.56 2.99
N GLU A 132 15.66 -13.79 2.50
CA GLU A 132 15.77 -14.98 3.35
C GLU A 132 16.95 -14.93 4.35
N ASP A 133 17.98 -14.18 3.99
CA ASP A 133 19.16 -13.89 4.82
C ASP A 133 18.89 -12.85 5.92
N GLY A 134 17.69 -12.25 5.94
CA GLY A 134 17.22 -11.26 6.88
C GLY A 134 17.60 -9.81 6.55
N LEU A 135 18.33 -9.54 5.47
CA LEU A 135 18.66 -8.18 5.06
C LEU A 135 17.45 -7.50 4.39
N PRO A 136 17.28 -6.17 4.55
CA PRO A 136 16.24 -5.42 3.87
C PRO A 136 16.26 -5.61 2.35
N ARG A 137 15.10 -5.90 1.79
CA ARG A 137 14.96 -6.21 0.37
C ARG A 137 14.85 -4.95 -0.47
N VAL A 138 15.83 -4.72 -1.34
CA VAL A 138 15.78 -3.65 -2.35
C VAL A 138 14.67 -3.90 -3.37
N TRP A 139 14.08 -2.82 -3.90
CA TRP A 139 12.92 -2.92 -4.79
C TRP A 139 13.20 -3.67 -6.11
N THR A 140 14.40 -3.56 -6.65
CA THR A 140 14.82 -4.29 -7.87
C THR A 140 14.80 -5.80 -7.65
N GLY A 141 15.02 -6.24 -6.41
CA GLY A 141 14.98 -7.65 -6.06
C GLY A 141 13.66 -8.31 -6.42
N TRP A 142 12.53 -7.59 -6.34
CA TRP A 142 11.19 -8.13 -6.61
C TRP A 142 11.01 -8.66 -8.03
N GLU A 143 11.72 -8.10 -9.01
CA GLU A 143 11.65 -8.59 -10.39
C GLU A 143 12.08 -10.07 -10.48
N HIS A 144 13.12 -10.45 -9.73
CA HIS A 144 13.56 -11.84 -9.62
C HIS A 144 12.52 -12.76 -8.97
N THR A 145 11.68 -12.25 -8.05
CA THR A 145 10.57 -13.06 -7.49
C THR A 145 9.56 -13.43 -8.57
N PHE A 146 9.20 -12.49 -9.44
CA PHE A 146 8.28 -12.75 -10.55
C PHE A 146 8.91 -13.68 -11.56
N GLN A 147 10.18 -13.46 -11.91
CA GLN A 147 10.90 -14.33 -12.83
C GLN A 147 10.93 -15.78 -12.33
N ALA A 148 11.38 -16.01 -11.08
CA ALA A 148 11.43 -17.35 -10.51
C ALA A 148 10.04 -18.00 -10.40
N ALA A 149 8.99 -17.21 -10.17
CA ALA A 149 7.62 -17.71 -10.17
C ALA A 149 7.16 -18.14 -11.56
N ASN A 150 7.45 -17.33 -12.60
CA ASN A 150 7.10 -17.64 -13.97
C ASN A 150 7.84 -18.88 -14.48
N GLU A 151 9.15 -18.99 -14.21
CA GLU A 151 9.97 -20.17 -14.56
C GLU A 151 9.41 -21.46 -13.94
N ARG A 152 8.93 -21.40 -12.69
CA ARG A 152 8.26 -22.56 -12.06
C ARG A 152 6.95 -22.93 -12.74
N ILE A 153 6.15 -21.94 -13.15
CA ILE A 153 4.87 -22.18 -13.83
C ILE A 153 5.09 -22.76 -15.23
N GLU A 154 6.08 -22.23 -15.96
CA GLU A 154 6.51 -22.76 -17.24
C GLU A 154 6.98 -24.21 -17.10
N GLY A 155 7.79 -24.52 -16.07
CA GLY A 155 8.20 -25.88 -15.75
C GLY A 155 7.05 -26.85 -15.41
N LEU A 156 5.86 -26.34 -15.08
CA LEU A 156 4.63 -27.14 -14.91
C LEU A 156 3.84 -27.33 -16.22
N GLY A 157 4.36 -26.86 -17.36
CA GLY A 157 3.74 -27.00 -18.68
C GLY A 157 2.69 -25.91 -19.00
N LEU A 158 2.62 -24.84 -18.20
CA LEU A 158 1.73 -23.70 -18.46
C LEU A 158 2.46 -22.62 -19.26
N GLU A 159 2.90 -22.99 -20.46
CA GLU A 159 3.61 -22.11 -21.39
C GLU A 159 2.74 -20.89 -21.76
N GLY A 160 3.37 -19.71 -21.80
CA GLY A 160 2.68 -18.45 -22.10
C GLY A 160 2.02 -17.76 -20.89
N PHE A 161 2.00 -18.39 -19.72
CA PHE A 161 1.58 -17.71 -18.49
C PHE A 161 2.73 -16.84 -17.95
N VAL A 162 2.52 -15.52 -17.92
CA VAL A 162 3.48 -14.56 -17.36
C VAL A 162 2.77 -13.68 -16.34
N CYS A 163 3.38 -13.52 -15.17
CA CYS A 163 2.99 -12.52 -14.20
C CYS A 163 4.15 -11.55 -13.97
N SER A 164 3.83 -10.25 -13.95
CA SER A 164 4.77 -9.21 -13.55
C SER A 164 4.10 -8.27 -12.56
N ALA A 165 4.91 -7.56 -11.78
CA ALA A 165 4.37 -6.54 -10.90
C ALA A 165 3.63 -5.41 -11.65
N HIS A 166 3.99 -5.17 -12.91
CA HIS A 166 3.25 -4.23 -13.75
C HIS A 166 1.83 -4.74 -14.02
N MET A 167 1.67 -6.02 -14.33
CA MET A 167 0.35 -6.65 -14.51
C MET A 167 -0.49 -6.60 -13.22
N LEU A 168 0.10 -6.86 -12.05
CA LEU A 168 -0.61 -6.70 -10.78
C LEU A 168 -1.09 -5.26 -10.53
N ARG A 169 -0.34 -4.26 -11.02
CA ARG A 169 -0.78 -2.86 -10.97
C ARG A 169 -2.01 -2.62 -11.86
N HIS A 170 -2.08 -3.26 -13.02
CA HIS A 170 -3.28 -3.24 -13.88
C HIS A 170 -4.47 -3.91 -13.19
N SER A 171 -4.29 -5.10 -12.60
CA SER A 171 -5.36 -5.77 -11.84
C SER A 171 -5.85 -4.92 -10.66
N CYS A 172 -4.92 -4.22 -9.98
CA CYS A 172 -5.27 -3.28 -8.91
C CYS A 172 -6.11 -2.10 -9.45
N ALA A 173 -5.71 -1.51 -10.58
CA ALA A 173 -6.48 -0.45 -11.22
C ALA A 173 -7.90 -0.91 -11.60
N LEU A 174 -8.03 -2.11 -12.16
CA LEU A 174 -9.33 -2.68 -12.53
C LEU A 174 -10.22 -2.96 -11.32
N LYS A 175 -9.64 -3.49 -10.24
CA LYS A 175 -10.35 -3.70 -8.98
C LYS A 175 -10.91 -2.39 -8.44
N TRP A 176 -10.09 -1.34 -8.36
CA TRP A 176 -10.54 -0.04 -7.87
C TRP A 176 -11.51 0.67 -8.80
N TYR A 177 -11.39 0.46 -10.10
CA TYR A 177 -12.37 0.92 -11.07
C TYR A 177 -13.73 0.26 -10.82
N SER A 178 -13.75 -1.06 -10.67
CA SER A 178 -14.96 -1.85 -10.40
C SER A 178 -15.62 -1.44 -9.08
N ILE A 179 -14.81 -1.27 -8.03
CA ILE A 179 -15.26 -0.73 -6.74
C ILE A 179 -15.89 0.65 -6.91
N GLY A 180 -15.21 1.57 -7.60
CA GLY A 180 -15.73 2.93 -7.81
C GLY A 180 -17.01 2.95 -8.66
N LYS A 181 -17.21 1.98 -9.55
CA LYS A 181 -18.50 1.78 -10.26
C LYS A 181 -19.60 1.32 -9.32
N LEU A 182 -19.31 0.36 -8.43
CA LEU A 182 -20.28 -0.13 -7.44
C LEU A 182 -20.65 0.92 -6.40
N VAL A 183 -19.67 1.65 -5.87
CA VAL A 183 -19.89 2.79 -4.96
C VAL A 183 -20.86 3.78 -5.60
N ARG A 184 -20.59 4.15 -6.85
CA ARG A 184 -21.46 5.07 -7.60
C ARG A 184 -22.86 4.50 -7.81
N ALA A 185 -22.98 3.23 -8.20
CA ALA A 185 -24.28 2.59 -8.38
C ALA A 185 -25.10 2.56 -7.09
N ALA A 186 -24.47 2.23 -5.96
CA ALA A 186 -25.11 2.20 -4.65
C ALA A 186 -25.59 3.59 -4.19
N GLN A 187 -24.81 4.65 -4.45
CA GLN A 187 -25.20 6.02 -4.07
C GLN A 187 -26.24 6.65 -4.99
N LEU A 188 -26.25 6.32 -6.29
CA LEU A 188 -27.29 6.77 -7.22
C LEU A 188 -28.68 6.24 -6.88
N GLY A 189 -28.77 5.11 -6.17
CA GLY A 189 -30.02 4.52 -5.69
C GLY A 189 -30.77 5.37 -4.65
N HIS A 190 -30.10 6.32 -3.98
CA HIS A 190 -30.66 7.05 -2.83
C HIS A 190 -30.73 8.58 -2.99
N LEU A 191 -30.26 9.14 -4.11
CA LEU A 191 -30.16 10.60 -4.32
C LEU A 191 -31.14 11.13 -5.38
N GLY A 192 -31.68 12.34 -5.15
CA GLY A 192 -32.44 13.13 -6.14
C GLY A 192 -31.56 13.69 -7.28
N GLU A 193 -32.15 14.28 -8.33
CA GLU A 193 -31.38 14.71 -9.52
C GLU A 193 -30.29 15.78 -9.25
N GLU A 194 -30.56 16.73 -8.35
CA GLU A 194 -29.59 17.78 -7.96
C GLU A 194 -28.44 17.22 -7.11
N GLU A 195 -28.73 16.36 -6.14
CA GLU A 195 -27.70 15.71 -5.31
C GLU A 195 -26.82 14.75 -6.14
N ARG A 196 -27.38 14.15 -7.20
CA ARG A 196 -26.62 13.38 -8.20
C ARG A 196 -25.70 14.28 -9.04
N ALA A 197 -26.03 15.56 -9.22
CA ALA A 197 -25.18 16.53 -9.93
C ALA A 197 -24.03 17.02 -9.04
N ASP A 198 -24.32 17.44 -7.81
CA ASP A 198 -23.31 17.89 -6.84
C ASP A 198 -22.30 16.79 -6.50
N PHE A 199 -22.76 15.53 -6.35
CA PHE A 199 -21.86 14.40 -6.10
C PHE A 199 -20.91 14.10 -7.28
N ARG A 200 -21.37 14.31 -8.53
CA ARG A 200 -20.49 14.18 -9.72
C ARG A 200 -19.37 15.23 -9.71
N GLU A 201 -19.63 16.37 -9.09
CA GLU A 201 -18.72 17.51 -8.97
C GLU A 201 -17.76 17.36 -7.77
N GLU A 202 -18.18 16.72 -6.67
CA GLU A 202 -17.46 16.68 -5.40
C GLU A 202 -16.47 15.51 -5.22
N PHE A 203 -16.78 14.29 -5.69
CA PHE A 203 -15.89 13.11 -5.54
C PHE A 203 -15.05 12.77 -6.79
N GLY A 204 -15.32 13.47 -7.90
CA GLY A 204 -14.80 13.14 -9.21
C GLY A 204 -15.33 11.80 -9.77
N SER A 205 -15.18 11.59 -11.07
CA SER A 205 -15.48 10.29 -11.72
C SER A 205 -14.75 9.11 -11.05
N THR A 206 -15.23 7.86 -11.22
CA THR A 206 -14.54 6.59 -10.85
C THR A 206 -13.03 6.62 -11.13
N TRP A 207 -12.60 7.35 -12.16
CA TRP A 207 -11.20 7.54 -12.51
C TRP A 207 -10.36 8.31 -11.49
N HIS A 208 -10.94 9.21 -10.69
CA HIS A 208 -10.22 9.88 -9.61
C HIS A 208 -9.90 8.91 -8.47
N LEU A 209 -10.81 8.00 -8.11
CA LEU A 209 -10.51 6.93 -7.15
C LEU A 209 -9.35 6.05 -7.65
N VAL A 210 -9.41 5.64 -8.92
CA VAL A 210 -8.31 4.87 -9.55
C VAL A 210 -7.02 5.69 -9.57
N GLN A 211 -7.07 6.97 -9.96
CA GLN A 211 -5.93 7.87 -9.97
C GLN A 211 -5.26 7.95 -8.60
N THR A 212 -6.04 8.15 -7.53
CA THR A 212 -5.57 8.21 -6.15
C THR A 212 -4.88 6.91 -5.76
N MET A 213 -5.51 5.75 -6.00
CA MET A 213 -4.93 4.44 -5.68
C MET A 213 -3.66 4.10 -6.46
N LEU A 214 -3.52 4.70 -7.64
CA LEU A 214 -2.34 4.54 -8.49
C LEU A 214 -1.27 5.60 -8.23
N GLY A 215 -1.60 6.71 -7.58
CA GLY A 215 -0.69 7.84 -7.38
C GLY A 215 -0.34 8.57 -8.67
N HIS A 216 -1.30 8.69 -9.60
CA HIS A 216 -1.10 9.47 -10.80
C HIS A 216 -1.37 10.96 -10.52
N ARG A 217 -0.54 11.86 -11.07
CA ARG A 217 -0.69 13.30 -10.87
C ARG A 217 -1.93 13.88 -11.57
N SER A 218 -2.36 13.25 -12.66
CA SER A 218 -3.53 13.67 -13.44
C SER A 218 -4.43 12.46 -13.74
N VAL A 219 -5.73 12.71 -13.80
CA VAL A 219 -6.74 11.70 -14.13
C VAL A 219 -6.64 11.31 -15.60
N GLU A 220 -6.22 12.22 -16.47
CA GLU A 220 -5.99 12.01 -17.90
C GLU A 220 -4.95 10.91 -18.12
N THR A 221 -3.79 10.98 -17.45
CA THR A 221 -2.78 9.91 -17.51
C THR A 221 -3.34 8.55 -17.05
N THR A 222 -4.28 8.56 -16.11
CA THR A 222 -4.94 7.32 -15.67
C THR A 222 -5.88 6.79 -16.76
N LYS A 223 -6.67 7.67 -17.37
CA LYS A 223 -7.56 7.29 -18.48
C LYS A 223 -6.77 6.81 -19.70
N GLU A 224 -5.72 7.51 -20.11
CA GLU A 224 -4.87 7.11 -21.24
C GLU A 224 -4.30 5.70 -21.10
N VAL A 225 -3.95 5.29 -19.87
CA VAL A 225 -3.34 3.98 -19.61
C VAL A 225 -4.37 2.85 -19.47
N TYR A 226 -5.53 3.13 -18.85
CA TYR A 226 -6.46 2.07 -18.41
C TYR A 226 -7.88 2.17 -19.01
N LEU A 227 -8.27 3.27 -19.64
CA LEU A 227 -9.64 3.47 -20.13
C LEU A 227 -10.02 2.44 -21.18
N GLU A 228 -9.23 2.33 -22.25
CA GLU A 228 -9.58 1.47 -23.38
C GLU A 228 -9.64 -0.02 -22.99
N PRO A 229 -8.66 -0.58 -22.25
CA PRO A 229 -8.77 -1.95 -21.74
C PRO A 229 -10.01 -2.19 -20.88
N PHE A 230 -10.49 -1.19 -20.13
CA PHE A 230 -11.59 -1.37 -19.19
C PHE A 230 -12.97 -1.20 -19.83
N ARG A 231 -13.08 -0.46 -20.95
CA ARG A 231 -14.34 -0.29 -21.69
C ARG A 231 -14.85 -1.58 -22.34
N ILE A 232 -13.94 -2.52 -22.61
CA ILE A 232 -14.21 -3.77 -23.33
C ILE A 232 -14.60 -4.90 -22.36
N LEU A 233 -14.54 -4.67 -21.04
CA LEU A 233 -14.83 -5.69 -20.03
C LEU A 233 -16.33 -5.86 -19.78
N ASP A 234 -16.74 -7.13 -19.69
CA ASP A 234 -18.10 -7.53 -19.30
C ASP A 234 -18.40 -7.12 -17.84
N VAL A 235 -19.67 -6.83 -17.56
CA VAL A 235 -20.18 -6.52 -16.21
C VAL A 235 -19.89 -7.66 -15.25
N GLU A 236 -19.99 -8.91 -15.67
CA GLU A 236 -19.66 -10.07 -14.83
C GLU A 236 -18.19 -10.04 -14.35
N VAL A 237 -17.27 -9.65 -15.24
CA VAL A 237 -15.85 -9.50 -14.91
C VAL A 237 -15.62 -8.36 -13.92
N LEU A 238 -16.34 -7.25 -14.05
CA LEU A 238 -16.28 -6.14 -13.10
C LEU A 238 -16.81 -6.56 -11.72
N LEU A 239 -17.90 -7.32 -11.67
CA LEU A 239 -18.47 -7.83 -10.42
C LEU A 239 -17.52 -8.82 -9.73
N ALA A 240 -16.91 -9.74 -10.49
CA ALA A 240 -15.91 -10.66 -9.96
C ALA A 240 -14.71 -9.92 -9.34
N HIS A 241 -14.23 -8.84 -9.96
CA HIS A 241 -13.11 -8.06 -9.41
C HIS A 241 -13.47 -7.29 -8.13
N ALA A 242 -14.75 -6.99 -7.94
CA ALA A 242 -15.26 -6.36 -6.73
C ALA A 242 -15.79 -7.36 -5.69
N GLU A 243 -15.70 -8.67 -5.94
CA GLU A 243 -16.20 -9.69 -5.03
C GLU A 243 -15.55 -9.59 -3.64
N GLY A 244 -16.36 -9.77 -2.60
CA GLY A 244 -15.95 -9.64 -1.20
C GLY A 244 -15.74 -8.18 -0.73
N PHE A 245 -16.02 -7.19 -1.57
CA PHE A 245 -15.94 -5.77 -1.21
C PHE A 245 -17.24 -5.27 -0.60
N SER A 246 -17.23 -4.94 0.70
CA SER A 246 -18.34 -4.22 1.33
C SER A 246 -18.28 -2.72 0.99
N VAL A 247 -19.13 -2.31 0.04
CA VAL A 247 -19.27 -0.89 -0.37
C VAL A 247 -19.64 0.00 0.81
N ALA A 248 -20.65 -0.40 1.60
CA ALA A 248 -21.10 0.38 2.76
C ALA A 248 -19.99 0.59 3.80
N ALA A 249 -19.23 -0.47 4.13
CA ALA A 249 -18.15 -0.36 5.11
C ALA A 249 -16.99 0.51 4.60
N PHE A 250 -16.61 0.36 3.33
CA PHE A 250 -15.58 1.21 2.72
C PHE A 250 -15.99 2.68 2.73
N MET A 251 -17.22 3.01 2.33
CA MET A 251 -17.70 4.39 2.32
C MET A 251 -17.68 5.00 3.72
N SER A 252 -18.13 4.26 4.74
CA SER A 252 -18.07 4.71 6.14
C SER A 252 -16.63 5.05 6.57
N GLU A 253 -15.66 4.21 6.23
CA GLU A 253 -14.25 4.41 6.59
C GLU A 253 -13.57 5.52 5.79
N VAL A 254 -13.91 5.70 4.51
CA VAL A 254 -13.38 6.80 3.67
C VAL A 254 -13.93 8.13 4.17
N PHE A 255 -15.24 8.24 4.40
CA PHE A 255 -15.86 9.49 4.85
C PHE A 255 -15.40 9.91 6.24
N ALA A 256 -15.19 8.94 7.16
CA ALA A 256 -14.68 9.24 8.50
C ALA A 256 -13.29 9.89 8.52
N ASN A 257 -12.49 9.75 7.45
CA ASN A 257 -11.10 10.22 7.39
C ASN A 257 -10.85 11.26 6.29
N HIS A 258 -11.88 11.74 5.58
CA HIS A 258 -11.69 12.63 4.44
C HIS A 258 -11.72 14.12 4.86
N PRO A 259 -10.70 14.94 4.54
CA PRO A 259 -10.57 16.32 5.03
C PRO A 259 -11.67 17.30 4.61
N ARG A 260 -12.53 16.91 3.66
CA ARG A 260 -13.63 17.75 3.11
C ARG A 260 -15.04 17.31 3.54
N VAL A 261 -15.17 16.29 4.38
CA VAL A 261 -16.50 15.86 4.88
C VAL A 261 -16.94 16.82 5.98
N ARG A 262 -17.90 17.70 5.66
CA ARG A 262 -18.48 18.67 6.61
C ARG A 262 -19.68 18.12 7.39
N THR A 263 -20.35 17.08 6.88
CA THR A 263 -21.50 16.40 7.47
C THR A 263 -21.46 14.92 7.09
N ASP A 264 -21.79 14.03 8.02
CA ASP A 264 -21.78 12.56 7.81
C ASP A 264 -22.88 12.14 6.80
N PRO A 265 -22.54 11.69 5.59
CA PRO A 265 -23.52 11.30 4.58
C PRO A 265 -24.25 9.99 4.92
N LEU A 266 -23.85 9.28 5.98
CA LEU A 266 -24.51 8.07 6.48
C LEU A 266 -25.43 8.35 7.68
N ALA A 267 -25.54 9.61 8.14
CA ALA A 267 -26.37 9.98 9.28
C ALA A 267 -27.88 9.72 9.06
N VAL A 268 -28.33 9.58 7.81
CA VAL A 268 -29.73 9.31 7.46
C VAL A 268 -30.12 7.84 7.65
N ILE A 269 -29.16 6.96 7.98
CA ILE A 269 -29.35 5.49 8.10
C ILE A 269 -29.38 5.03 9.58
N ARG A 270 -29.79 5.89 10.52
CA ARG A 270 -30.02 5.48 11.93
C ARG A 270 -31.49 5.56 12.31
#